data_AF-A0A2G3ABV5-F1
#
_entry.id   AF-A0A2G3ABV5-F1
#
_cell.length_a   1.000
_cell.length_b   1.000
_cell.length_c   1.000
_cell.angle_alpha   90.00
_cell.angle_beta   90.00
_cell.angle_gamma   90.00
#
_symmetry.space_group_name_H-M   'P 1'
#
loop_
_entity.id
_entity.type
_entity.pdbx_description
1 polymer ?
#
loop_
_entity_poly.entity_id
_entity_poly.type
_entity_poly.pdbx_seq_one_letter_code
_entity_poly.pdbx_strand_id
1 'polypeptide(L)'
;MSRINSARLTAADAPPVVEEKTEFDVVIDEVPSNARIATIKAVRALTNLALKEAKELIEGLPKKFKEGVSQEEAEEAKKQLEEAGAKVSIA
;
A
#
# COMPACT_ATOMS: atom_id res chain seq x y z
N MET A 1 -16.48 -61.02 -13.90
CA MET A 1 -17.05 -59.75 -13.43
C MET A 1 -16.01 -59.09 -12.51
N SER A 2 -15.07 -58.31 -13.08
CA SER A 2 -15.00 -56.83 -12.95
C SER A 2 -14.95 -56.37 -11.49
N ARG A 3 -13.86 -55.80 -10.92
CA ARG A 3 -13.07 -54.59 -11.29
C ARG A 3 -11.67 -54.74 -10.60
N ILE A 4 -10.50 -54.78 -11.24
CA ILE A 4 -9.63 -53.73 -11.86
C ILE A 4 -9.38 -52.46 -11.02
N ASN A 5 -8.10 -52.26 -10.68
CA ASN A 5 -7.34 -51.06 -10.33
C ASN A 5 -7.93 -50.00 -9.38
N SER A 6 -7.34 -49.92 -8.19
CA SER A 6 -7.23 -48.67 -7.44
C SER A 6 -5.99 -47.92 -7.94
N ALA A 7 -6.16 -47.20 -9.04
CA ALA A 7 -5.18 -46.28 -9.56
C ALA A 7 -5.45 -44.87 -9.02
N ARG A 8 -4.37 -44.24 -8.56
CA ARG A 8 -4.01 -42.86 -8.89
C ARG A 8 -4.79 -41.72 -8.20
N LEU A 9 -4.04 -41.07 -7.30
CA LEU A 9 -3.80 -39.62 -7.29
C LEU A 9 -5.04 -38.73 -7.08
N THR A 10 -5.23 -38.33 -5.83
CA THR A 10 -5.78 -37.02 -5.48
C THR A 10 -4.69 -36.34 -4.67
N ALA A 11 -3.87 -35.54 -5.35
CA ALA A 11 -4.10 -34.12 -5.59
C ALA A 11 -3.47 -33.32 -4.45
N ALA A 12 -2.22 -32.92 -4.73
CA ALA A 12 -1.52 -31.75 -4.23
C ALA A 12 -2.06 -31.14 -2.93
N ASP A 13 -1.44 -31.51 -1.82
CA ASP A 13 -1.23 -30.58 -0.72
C ASP A 13 -0.19 -29.56 -1.21
N ALA A 14 -0.66 -28.59 -2.00
CA ALA A 14 0.09 -27.36 -2.17
C ALA A 14 -0.04 -26.63 -0.83
N PRO A 15 1.06 -26.38 -0.10
CA PRO A 15 0.97 -25.54 1.09
C PRO A 15 0.33 -24.23 0.64
N PRO A 16 -0.55 -23.61 1.47
CA PRO A 16 -1.03 -22.29 1.17
C PRO A 16 0.22 -21.45 0.96
N VAL A 17 0.34 -20.85 -0.23
CA VAL A 17 1.27 -19.77 -0.46
C VAL A 17 0.84 -18.73 0.56
N VAL A 18 1.51 -18.77 1.73
CA VAL A 18 1.67 -17.59 2.55
C VAL A 18 2.41 -16.68 1.62
N GLU A 19 1.65 -15.90 0.85
CA GLU A 19 2.15 -14.70 0.22
C GLU A 19 2.73 -13.95 1.40
N GLU A 20 4.05 -14.08 1.58
CA GLU A 20 4.80 -13.14 2.39
C GLU A 20 4.37 -11.80 1.82
N LYS A 21 3.52 -11.06 2.56
CA LYS A 21 3.07 -9.73 2.18
C LYS A 21 4.32 -8.86 2.13
N THR A 22 5.01 -8.89 1.00
CA THR A 22 6.11 -8.00 0.64
C THR A 22 5.57 -6.69 0.07
N GLU A 23 4.24 -6.61 -0.06
CA GLU A 23 3.49 -5.53 -0.66
C GLU A 23 2.63 -4.86 0.42
N PHE A 24 2.93 -3.60 0.67
CA PHE A 24 2.28 -2.74 1.64
C PHE A 24 1.65 -1.54 0.96
N ASP A 25 0.46 -1.19 1.41
CA ASP A 25 -0.25 -0.02 0.93
C ASP A 25 -0.06 1.14 1.92
N VAL A 26 0.44 2.27 1.43
CA VAL A 26 0.56 3.50 2.19
C VAL A 26 -0.73 4.29 2.00
N VAL A 27 -1.48 4.49 3.08
CA VAL A 27 -2.75 5.22 3.09
C VAL A 27 -2.59 6.51 3.87
N ILE A 28 -2.90 7.64 3.25
CA ILE A 28 -2.99 8.91 3.98
C ILE A 28 -4.40 8.98 4.55
N ASP A 29 -4.52 8.95 5.87
CA ASP A 29 -5.81 8.94 6.56
C ASP A 29 -6.37 10.35 6.69
N GLU A 30 -5.54 11.28 7.16
CA GLU A 30 -5.93 12.65 7.44
C GLU A 30 -4.75 13.59 7.25
N VAL A 31 -5.03 14.80 6.78
CA VAL A 31 -4.04 15.88 6.74
C VAL A 31 -4.66 17.10 7.42
N PRO A 32 -4.11 17.57 8.56
CA PRO A 32 -4.62 18.74 9.23
C PRO A 32 -4.38 19.99 8.38
N SER A 33 -5.29 20.97 8.49
CA SER A 33 -5.32 22.11 7.55
C SER A 33 -4.05 22.96 7.56
N ASN A 34 -3.37 23.07 8.71
CA ASN A 34 -2.08 23.75 8.85
C ASN A 34 -0.91 22.98 8.20
N ALA A 35 -1.01 21.65 8.06
CA ALA A 35 -0.01 20.80 7.46
C ALA A 35 -0.17 20.61 5.94
N ARG A 36 -1.34 20.94 5.37
CA ARG A 36 -1.65 20.70 3.93
C ARG A 36 -0.57 21.18 2.97
N ILE A 37 -0.01 22.36 3.18
CA ILE A 37 1.06 22.89 2.30
C ILE A 37 2.33 22.04 2.41
N ALA A 38 2.71 21.64 3.62
CA ALA A 38 3.88 20.80 3.86
C ALA A 38 3.66 19.40 3.28
N THR A 39 2.48 18.79 3.49
CA THR A 39 2.14 17.49 2.90
C THR A 39 2.11 17.54 1.37
N ILE A 40 1.55 18.58 0.75
CA ILE A 40 1.61 18.74 -0.73
C ILE A 40 3.06 18.76 -1.21
N LYS A 41 3.98 19.42 -0.49
CA LYS A 41 5.40 19.43 -0.86
C LYS A 41 6.02 18.04 -0.74
N ALA A 42 5.74 17.31 0.34
CA ALA A 42 6.20 15.93 0.53
C ALA A 42 5.64 14.98 -0.54
N VAL A 43 4.33 15.02 -0.80
CA VAL A 43 3.67 14.26 -1.88
C VAL A 43 4.35 14.54 -3.21
N ARG A 44 4.61 15.81 -3.55
CA ARG A 44 5.29 16.17 -4.80
C ARG A 44 6.74 15.70 -4.84
N ALA A 45 7.47 15.70 -3.72
CA ALA A 45 8.83 15.18 -3.66
C ALA A 45 8.88 13.65 -3.86
N LEU A 46 7.90 12.94 -3.30
CA LEU A 46 7.81 11.48 -3.37
C LEU A 46 7.27 10.95 -4.71
N THR A 47 6.35 11.68 -5.36
CA THR A 47 5.62 11.20 -6.54
C THR A 47 5.87 12.03 -7.82
N ASN A 48 6.50 13.21 -7.70
CA ASN A 48 6.67 14.17 -8.79
C ASN A 48 5.37 14.63 -9.48
N LEU A 49 4.21 14.43 -8.85
CA LEU A 49 2.93 14.88 -9.36
C LEU A 49 2.85 16.42 -9.50
N ALA A 50 1.97 16.87 -10.39
CA ALA A 50 1.70 18.29 -10.56
C ALA A 50 1.03 18.89 -9.32
N LEU A 51 1.13 20.22 -9.14
CA LEU A 51 0.53 20.91 -7.98
C LEU A 51 -0.98 20.66 -7.86
N LYS A 52 -1.68 20.47 -8.98
CA LYS A 52 -3.11 20.18 -9.01
C LYS A 52 -3.40 18.76 -8.52
N GLU A 53 -2.69 17.77 -9.05
CA GLU A 53 -2.84 16.35 -8.69
C GLU A 53 -2.48 16.10 -7.21
N ALA A 54 -1.41 16.73 -6.72
CA ALA A 54 -1.01 16.61 -5.31
C ALA A 54 -2.05 17.22 -4.35
N LYS A 55 -2.74 18.29 -4.76
CA LYS A 55 -3.86 18.87 -4.01
C LYS A 55 -5.08 17.95 -4.01
N GLU A 56 -5.45 17.44 -5.18
CA GLU A 56 -6.57 16.49 -5.31
C GLU A 56 -6.31 15.19 -4.51
N LEU A 57 -5.05 14.77 -4.37
CA LEU A 57 -4.66 13.61 -3.57
C LEU A 57 -4.96 13.83 -2.08
N ILE A 58 -4.62 15.00 -1.53
CA ILE A 58 -4.81 15.31 -0.10
C ILE A 58 -6.20 15.87 0.27
N GLU A 59 -7.04 16.19 -0.72
CA GLU A 59 -8.43 16.63 -0.49
C GLU A 59 -9.41 15.46 -0.38
N GLY A 60 -9.06 14.28 -0.90
CA GLY A 60 -9.92 13.09 -0.93
C GLY A 60 -9.59 12.03 0.12
N LEU A 61 -9.17 12.43 1.32
CA LEU A 61 -8.70 11.52 2.37
C LEU A 61 -9.88 10.88 3.15
N PRO A 62 -9.77 9.61 3.60
CA PRO A 62 -8.59 8.72 3.50
C PRO A 62 -8.36 8.17 2.08
N LYS A 63 -7.10 8.17 1.62
CA LYS A 63 -6.74 7.75 0.25
C LYS A 63 -5.40 7.03 0.19
N LYS A 64 -5.33 6.00 -0.66
CA LYS A 64 -4.08 5.29 -0.95
C LYS A 64 -3.10 6.21 -1.70
N PHE A 65 -1.90 6.31 -1.17
CA PHE A 65 -0.79 7.11 -1.69
C PHE A 65 0.18 6.28 -2.52
N LYS A 66 0.54 5.09 -2.03
CA LYS A 66 1.32 4.07 -2.73
C LYS A 66 0.69 2.71 -2.46
N GLU A 67 0.67 1.85 -3.46
CA GLU A 67 0.09 0.50 -3.36
C GLU A 67 1.15 -0.53 -3.74
N GLY A 68 1.16 -1.65 -3.01
CA GLY A 68 2.07 -2.76 -3.27
C GLY A 68 3.55 -2.41 -3.23
N VAL A 69 3.97 -1.54 -2.30
CA VAL A 69 5.38 -1.18 -2.13
C VAL A 69 6.05 -2.01 -1.05
N SER A 70 7.38 -2.07 -1.09
CA SER A 70 8.15 -2.77 -0.06
C SER A 70 7.94 -2.11 1.32
N GLN A 71 8.20 -2.87 2.39
CA GLN A 71 8.11 -2.33 3.75
C GLN A 71 8.99 -1.09 3.94
N GLU A 72 10.21 -1.11 3.39
CA GLU A 72 11.15 0.00 3.46
C GLU A 72 10.59 1.26 2.79
N GLU A 73 10.01 1.11 1.58
CA GLU A 73 9.38 2.22 0.88
C GLU A 73 8.12 2.73 1.58
N ALA A 74 7.34 1.83 2.18
CA ALA A 74 6.13 2.17 2.91
C ALA A 74 6.47 2.99 4.17
N GLU A 75 7.47 2.53 4.93
CA GLU A 75 7.96 3.22 6.13
C GLU A 75 8.63 4.55 5.80
N GLU A 76 9.41 4.63 4.72
CA GLU A 76 10.02 5.89 4.28
C GLU A 76 8.95 6.89 3.83
N ALA A 77 7.97 6.47 3.02
CA ALA A 77 6.87 7.32 2.61
C ALA A 77 6.03 7.79 3.81
N LYS A 78 5.71 6.87 4.72
CA LYS A 78 5.01 7.19 5.98
C LYS A 78 5.78 8.24 6.77
N LYS A 79 7.07 8.02 7.01
CA LYS A 79 7.91 8.93 7.78
C LYS A 79 7.95 10.34 7.17
N GLN A 80 8.18 10.46 5.87
CA GLN A 80 8.23 11.76 5.19
C GLN A 80 6.88 12.50 5.23
N LEU A 81 5.78 11.76 5.11
CA LEU A 81 4.43 12.33 5.17
C LEU A 81 4.03 12.72 6.61
N GLU A 82 4.40 11.92 7.62
CA GLU A 82 4.19 12.22 9.04
C GLU A 82 5.04 13.41 9.52
N GLU A 83 6.29 13.52 9.07
CA GLU A 83 7.14 14.70 9.30
C GLU A 83 6.53 15.97 8.69
N ALA A 84 5.81 15.82 7.57
CA ALA A 84 5.03 16.90 6.95
C ALA A 84 3.70 17.18 7.66
N GLY A 85 3.32 16.37 8.67
CA GLY A 85 2.12 16.52 9.50
C GLY A 85 0.90 15.73 9.03
N ALA A 86 1.04 14.83 8.06
CA ALA A 86 -0.03 13.92 7.66
C ALA A 86 -0.15 12.72 8.62
N LYS A 87 -1.35 12.17 8.78
CA LYS A 87 -1.54 10.86 9.41
C LYS A 87 -1.54 9.79 8.32
N VAL A 88 -0.66 8.80 8.47
CA VAL A 88 -0.47 7.75 7.47
C VAL A 88 -0.49 6.38 8.12
N SER A 89 -1.25 5.47 7.52
CA SER A 89 -1.31 4.06 7.89
C SER A 89 -0.70 3.19 6.80
N ILE A 90 -0.12 2.06 7.23
CA ILE A 90 0.41 1.03 6.33
C ILE A 90 -0.51 -0.20 6.46
N ALA A 91 -1.03 -0.69 5.33
CA ALA A 91 -1.99 -1.80 5.25
C ALA A 91 -1.46 -2.99 4.42
#